data_AF-A0A952RUE6-F1
#
_entry.id   AF-A0A952RUE6-F1
#
_cell.length_a   1.000
_cell.length_b   1.000
_cell.length_c   1.000
_cell.angle_alpha   90.00
_cell.angle_beta   90.00
_cell.angle_gamma   90.00
#
_symmetry.space_group_name_H-M   'P 1'
#
loop_
_entity.id
_entity.type
_entity.pdbx_description
1 polymer ?
#
loop_
_entity_poly.entity_id
_entity_poly.type
_entity_poly.pdbx_seq_one_letter_code
_entity_poly.pdbx_strand_id
1 'polypeptide(L)'
;MNPGRRLAKAEGMYAVLAVAVDLIHALAMVLWIVGLPLLFVRRYPRLRLGYAVYAIAFIVLNRLSMAVLDECFLTALVRPLWARAGAVGADEWFTVRAAYVVFGMAPSHRAVALAGEALIFLTAAGVLLTAHRATKRGPALASA
;
A
#
# COMPACT_ATOMS: atom_id res chain seq x y z
N MET A 1 22.90 -13.03 -34.37
CA MET A 1 21.94 -12.30 -33.51
C MET A 1 22.74 -11.57 -32.43
N ASN A 2 22.68 -10.24 -32.39
CA ASN A 2 23.67 -9.40 -31.69
C ASN A 2 23.46 -9.43 -30.15
N PRO A 3 24.44 -9.84 -29.32
CA PRO A 3 24.28 -9.99 -27.87
C PRO A 3 23.81 -8.71 -27.17
N GLY A 4 24.24 -7.53 -27.64
CA GLY A 4 23.78 -6.23 -27.11
C GLY A 4 22.27 -6.00 -27.25
N ARG A 5 21.63 -6.55 -28.29
CA ARG A 5 20.18 -6.41 -28.51
C ARG A 5 19.36 -7.31 -27.56
N ARG A 6 19.95 -8.39 -27.01
CA ARG A 6 19.31 -9.25 -26.01
C ARG A 6 19.36 -8.62 -24.62
N LEU A 7 20.47 -7.98 -24.26
CA LEU A 7 20.63 -7.27 -22.99
C LEU A 7 19.65 -6.09 -22.88
N ALA A 8 19.59 -5.23 -23.90
CA ALA A 8 18.64 -4.12 -23.93
C ALA A 8 17.17 -4.55 -23.85
N LYS A 9 16.83 -5.70 -24.45
CA LYS A 9 15.47 -6.26 -24.37
C LYS A 9 15.15 -6.81 -22.98
N ALA A 10 16.13 -7.43 -22.31
CA ALA A 10 15.97 -7.93 -20.96
C ALA A 10 15.83 -6.76 -19.95
N GLU A 11 16.67 -5.73 -20.06
CA GLU A 11 16.59 -4.51 -19.27
C GLU A 11 15.21 -3.84 -19.41
N GLY A 12 14.72 -3.70 -20.65
CA GLY A 12 13.38 -3.17 -20.91
C GLY A 12 12.26 -4.01 -20.29
N MET A 13 12.36 -5.34 -20.32
CA MET A 13 11.38 -6.23 -19.68
C MET A 13 11.37 -6.05 -18.15
N TYR A 14 12.54 -5.97 -17.51
CA TYR A 14 12.64 -5.73 -16.07
C TYR A 14 12.10 -4.35 -15.68
N ALA A 15 12.34 -3.31 -16.51
CA ALA A 15 11.78 -1.98 -16.29
C ALA A 15 10.24 -1.99 -16.33
N VAL A 16 9.64 -2.68 -17.30
CA VAL A 16 8.17 -2.81 -17.40
C VAL A 16 7.60 -3.52 -16.16
N LEU A 17 8.25 -4.60 -15.71
CA LEU A 17 7.84 -5.31 -14.50
C LEU A 17 7.97 -4.43 -13.25
N ALA A 18 9.07 -3.69 -13.12
CA ALA A 18 9.28 -2.77 -12.00
C ALA A 18 8.20 -1.68 -11.95
N VAL A 19 7.89 -1.06 -13.09
CA VAL A 19 6.83 -0.05 -13.22
C VAL A 19 5.46 -0.66 -12.91
N ALA A 20 5.18 -1.88 -13.36
CA ALA A 20 3.90 -2.54 -13.08
C ALA A 20 3.72 -2.78 -11.57
N VAL A 21 4.77 -3.22 -10.87
CA VAL A 21 4.69 -3.41 -9.42
C VAL A 21 4.59 -2.08 -8.68
N ASP A 22 5.33 -1.04 -9.10
CA ASP A 22 5.18 0.32 -8.57
C ASP A 22 3.76 0.87 -8.78
N LEU A 23 3.13 0.59 -9.92
CA LEU A 23 1.75 0.97 -10.20
C LEU A 23 0.75 0.24 -9.29
N ILE A 24 0.92 -1.08 -9.11
CA ILE A 24 0.08 -1.87 -8.18
C ILE A 24 0.23 -1.33 -6.76
N HIS A 25 1.44 -0.97 -6.35
CA HIS A 25 1.71 -0.38 -5.04
C HIS A 25 1.03 0.98 -4.89
N ALA A 26 1.14 1.86 -5.90
CA ALA A 26 0.47 3.15 -5.92
C ALA A 26 -1.05 2.98 -5.77
N LEU A 27 -1.64 2.06 -6.55
CA LEU A 27 -3.08 1.78 -6.53
C LEU A 27 -3.53 1.24 -5.18
N ALA A 28 -2.76 0.35 -4.56
CA ALA A 28 -3.05 -0.14 -3.21
C ALA A 28 -3.02 1.00 -2.18
N MET A 29 -2.00 1.86 -2.21
CA MET A 29 -1.93 3.01 -1.30
C MET A 29 -3.10 3.97 -1.49
N VAL A 30 -3.46 4.29 -2.74
CA VAL A 30 -4.61 5.15 -3.06
C VAL A 30 -5.91 4.51 -2.58
N LEU A 31 -6.11 3.22 -2.83
CA LEU A 31 -7.31 2.50 -2.39
C LEU A 31 -7.44 2.48 -0.86
N TRP A 32 -6.33 2.33 -0.14
CA TRP A 32 -6.30 2.43 1.32
C TRP A 32 -6.66 3.83 1.81
N ILE A 33 -6.12 4.89 1.21
CA ILE A 33 -6.41 6.26 1.65
C ILE A 33 -7.86 6.65 1.31
N VAL A 34 -8.31 6.39 0.07
CA VAL A 34 -9.64 6.77 -0.41
C VAL A 34 -10.73 5.90 0.22
N GLY A 35 -10.41 4.66 0.60
CA GLY A 35 -11.36 3.76 1.25
C GLY A 35 -11.55 4.03 2.74
N LEU A 36 -10.65 4.76 3.42
CA LEU A 36 -10.77 5.08 4.85
C LEU A 36 -12.14 5.65 5.27
N PRO A 37 -12.70 6.66 4.57
CA PRO A 37 -14.04 7.17 4.85
C PRO A 37 -15.14 6.10 4.87
N LEU A 38 -14.99 5.01 4.10
CA LEU A 38 -15.96 3.93 4.03
C LEU A 38 -16.14 3.19 5.38
N LEU A 39 -15.11 3.19 6.22
CA LEU A 39 -15.18 2.65 7.59
C LEU A 39 -16.12 3.46 8.48
N PHE A 40 -16.25 4.76 8.21
CA PHE A 40 -17.08 5.66 9.01
C PHE A 40 -18.51 5.79 8.46
N VAL A 41 -18.69 5.61 7.15
CA VAL A 41 -19.99 5.71 6.48
C VAL A 41 -20.86 4.47 6.73
N ARG A 42 -22.04 4.70 7.31
CA ARG A 42 -22.99 3.62 7.67
C ARG A 42 -23.71 2.96 6.50
N ARG A 43 -23.79 3.63 5.34
CA ARG A 43 -24.68 3.29 4.22
C ARG A 43 -24.38 1.97 3.51
N TYR A 44 -23.12 1.52 3.49
CA TYR A 44 -22.70 0.35 2.69
C TYR A 44 -22.01 -0.73 3.53
N PRO A 45 -22.76 -1.64 4.17
CA PRO A 45 -22.19 -2.63 5.10
C PRO A 45 -21.29 -3.68 4.41
N ARG A 46 -21.66 -4.17 3.21
CA ARG A 46 -20.88 -5.17 2.47
C ARG A 46 -19.53 -4.62 1.98
N LEU A 47 -19.55 -3.42 1.36
CA LEU A 47 -18.33 -2.76 0.90
C LEU A 47 -17.40 -2.41 2.06
N ARG A 48 -17.95 -2.00 3.21
CA ARG A 48 -17.17 -1.73 4.41
C ARG A 48 -16.45 -2.97 4.92
N LEU A 49 -17.13 -4.13 4.97
CA LEU A 49 -16.50 -5.37 5.42
C LEU A 49 -15.36 -5.78 4.49
N GLY A 50 -15.59 -5.76 3.17
CA GLY A 50 -14.56 -6.06 2.17
C GLY A 50 -13.37 -5.12 2.29
N TYR A 51 -13.62 -3.82 2.45
CA TYR A 51 -12.56 -2.83 2.66
C TYR A 51 -11.82 -3.04 3.99
N ALA A 52 -12.52 -3.37 5.08
CA ALA A 52 -11.87 -3.64 6.37
C ALA A 52 -10.91 -4.84 6.29
N VAL A 53 -11.33 -5.93 5.64
CA VAL A 53 -10.46 -7.10 5.41
C VAL A 53 -9.25 -6.71 4.57
N TYR A 54 -9.47 -6.00 3.46
CA TYR A 54 -8.39 -5.48 2.61
C TYR A 54 -7.41 -4.61 3.40
N ALA A 55 -7.91 -3.62 4.15
CA ALA A 55 -7.08 -2.66 4.88
C ALA A 55 -6.27 -3.35 6.00
N ILE A 56 -6.88 -4.29 6.73
CA ILE A 56 -6.16 -5.09 7.74
C ILE A 56 -5.06 -5.91 7.09
N ALA A 57 -5.36 -6.65 6.01
CA ALA A 57 -4.36 -7.46 5.32
C ALA A 57 -3.21 -6.60 4.79
N PHE A 58 -3.52 -5.45 4.18
CA PHE A 58 -2.54 -4.50 3.69
C PHE A 58 -1.64 -3.96 4.81
N ILE A 59 -2.22 -3.56 5.95
CA ILE A 59 -1.47 -3.07 7.11
C ILE A 59 -0.55 -4.16 7.67
N VAL A 60 -1.07 -5.39 7.84
CA VAL A 60 -0.29 -6.51 8.39
C VAL A 60 0.89 -6.83 7.48
N LEU A 61 0.66 -6.98 6.17
CA LEU A 61 1.72 -7.21 5.19
C LEU A 61 2.76 -6.09 5.20
N ASN A 62 2.32 -4.83 5.23
CA ASN A 62 3.21 -3.68 5.25
C ASN A 62 4.06 -3.64 6.54
N ARG A 63 3.45 -3.85 7.72
CA ARG A 63 4.18 -3.84 9.00
C ARG A 63 5.11 -5.03 9.17
N LEU A 64 4.71 -6.21 8.72
CA LEU A 64 5.58 -7.39 8.71
C LEU A 64 6.80 -7.16 7.81
N SER A 65 6.58 -6.58 6.62
CA SER A 65 7.68 -6.24 5.74
C SER A 65 8.62 -5.20 6.33
N MET A 66 8.08 -4.12 6.90
CA MET A 66 8.91 -3.11 7.58
C MET A 66 9.71 -3.71 8.74
N ALA A 67 9.18 -4.73 9.43
CA ALA A 67 9.90 -5.38 10.54
C ALA A 67 10.99 -6.36 10.09
N VAL A 68 10.86 -6.95 8.89
CA VAL A 68 11.79 -7.98 8.38
C VAL A 68 12.79 -7.40 7.39
N LEU A 69 12.38 -6.41 6.59
CA LEU A 69 13.11 -5.89 5.45
C LEU A 69 13.47 -4.39 5.59
N ASP A 70 13.04 -3.72 6.67
CA ASP A 70 13.15 -2.27 6.90
C ASP A 70 12.51 -1.39 5.80
N GLU A 71 11.80 -2.01 4.85
CA GLU A 71 11.15 -1.36 3.72
C GLU A 71 9.78 -2.02 3.42
N CYS A 72 8.96 -1.34 2.62
CA CYS A 72 7.66 -1.87 2.22
C CYS A 72 7.82 -3.10 1.31
N PHE A 73 6.91 -4.08 1.43
CA PHE A 73 7.00 -5.37 0.74
C PHE A 73 7.15 -5.22 -0.77
N LEU A 74 6.35 -4.33 -1.35
CA LEU A 74 6.36 -4.06 -2.79
C LEU A 74 7.62 -3.29 -3.21
N THR A 75 8.21 -2.47 -2.33
CA THR A 75 9.52 -1.82 -2.55
C THR A 75 10.64 -2.86 -2.59
N ALA A 76 10.65 -3.78 -1.63
CA ALA A 76 11.61 -4.89 -1.60
C ALA A 76 11.51 -5.78 -2.85
N LEU A 77 10.30 -6.00 -3.38
CA LEU A 77 10.10 -6.74 -4.64
C LEU A 77 10.56 -5.96 -5.88
N VAL A 78 10.38 -4.65 -5.89
CA VAL A 78 10.72 -3.77 -7.03
C VAL A 78 12.21 -3.49 -7.13
N ARG A 79 12.91 -3.33 -6.01
CA ARG A 79 14.34 -3.02 -5.96
C ARG A 79 15.21 -3.96 -6.80
N PRO A 80 15.08 -5.31 -6.72
CA PRO A 80 15.85 -6.21 -7.57
C PRO A 80 15.41 -6.22 -9.05
N LEU A 81 14.22 -5.69 -9.38
CA LEU A 81 13.78 -5.49 -10.76
C LEU A 81 14.42 -4.23 -11.35
N TRP A 82 14.40 -3.11 -10.62
CA TRP A 82 15.10 -1.88 -11.03
C TRP A 82 16.61 -2.05 -11.13
N ALA A 83 17.21 -2.83 -10.22
CA ALA A 83 18.63 -3.17 -10.29
C ALA A 83 18.99 -3.92 -11.58
N ARG A 84 18.13 -4.86 -12.02
CA ARG A 84 18.30 -5.60 -13.29
C ARG A 84 17.92 -4.79 -14.52
N ALA A 85 17.17 -3.72 -14.35
CA ALA A 85 16.85 -2.75 -15.39
C ALA A 85 17.91 -1.66 -15.55
N GLY A 86 18.95 -1.64 -14.70
CA GLY A 86 20.03 -0.66 -14.76
C GLY A 86 19.68 0.74 -14.22
N ALA A 87 18.63 0.87 -13.41
CA ALA A 87 18.22 2.17 -12.88
C ALA A 87 19.05 2.61 -11.66
N VAL A 88 19.48 3.88 -11.68
CA VAL A 88 20.17 4.55 -10.56
C VAL A 88 19.11 5.11 -9.60
N GLY A 89 19.24 4.84 -8.29
CA GLY A 89 18.28 5.32 -7.28
C GLY A 89 17.21 4.30 -6.82
N ALA A 90 17.42 3.01 -7.09
CA ALA A 90 16.51 1.92 -6.70
C ALA A 90 16.38 1.71 -5.17
N ASP A 91 17.30 2.26 -4.38
CA ASP A 91 17.35 2.07 -2.92
C ASP A 91 16.44 3.03 -2.13
N GLU A 92 15.80 4.00 -2.79
CA GLU A 92 14.90 4.95 -2.13
C GLU A 92 13.48 4.39 -1.98
N TRP A 93 12.80 4.77 -0.89
CA TRP A 93 11.44 4.31 -0.60
C TRP A 93 10.47 4.66 -1.73
N PHE A 94 9.57 3.74 -2.08
CA PHE A 94 8.56 3.98 -3.12
C PHE A 94 7.78 5.27 -2.88
N THR A 95 7.37 5.54 -1.64
CA THR A 95 6.61 6.74 -1.28
C THR A 95 7.40 8.03 -1.46
N VAL A 96 8.71 8.01 -1.22
CA VAL A 96 9.59 9.16 -1.45
C VAL A 96 9.74 9.40 -2.96
N ARG A 97 10.00 8.35 -3.75
CA ARG A 97 10.06 8.46 -5.22
C ARG A 97 8.74 8.94 -5.80
N ALA A 98 7.61 8.39 -5.33
CA ALA A 98 6.28 8.78 -5.78
C ALA A 98 5.96 10.24 -5.40
N ALA A 99 6.30 10.67 -4.19
CA ALA A 99 6.11 12.06 -3.77
C ALA A 99 6.96 13.03 -4.61
N TYR A 100 8.17 12.63 -4.99
CA TYR A 100 9.01 13.43 -5.86
C TYR A 100 8.42 13.54 -7.27
N VAL A 101 7.95 12.42 -7.84
CA VAL A 101 7.36 12.41 -9.18
C VAL A 101 6.04 13.19 -9.25
N VAL A 102 5.17 13.04 -8.25
CA VAL A 102 3.82 13.63 -8.28
C VAL A 102 3.81 15.07 -7.78
N PHE A 103 4.57 15.37 -6.73
CA PHE A 103 4.51 16.65 -6.04
C PHE A 103 5.82 17.44 -6.08
N GLY A 104 6.90 16.91 -6.65
CA GLY A 104 8.21 17.55 -6.62
C GLY A 104 8.83 17.62 -5.21
N MET A 105 8.40 16.74 -4.29
CA MET A 105 8.82 16.76 -2.89
C MET A 105 9.68 15.55 -2.53
N ALA A 106 10.71 15.75 -1.69
CA ALA A 106 11.50 14.67 -1.10
C ALA A 106 11.20 14.58 0.42
N PRO A 107 10.09 13.92 0.82
CA PRO A 107 9.74 13.80 2.23
C PRO A 107 10.77 12.94 2.97
N SER A 108 11.04 13.28 4.23
CA SER A 108 11.91 12.45 5.07
C SER A 108 11.25 11.10 5.39
N HIS A 109 12.04 10.05 5.56
CA HIS A 109 11.54 8.72 5.98
C HIS A 109 10.73 8.80 7.27
N ARG A 110 11.11 9.70 8.19
CA ARG A 110 10.36 9.95 9.43
C ARG A 110 8.96 10.52 9.15
N ALA A 111 8.83 11.47 8.22
CA ALA A 111 7.52 12.01 7.85
C ALA A 111 6.63 10.93 7.22
N VAL A 112 7.20 10.10 6.35
CA VAL A 112 6.48 8.96 5.75
C VAL A 112 6.04 7.96 6.82
N ALA A 113 6.93 7.62 7.77
CA ALA A 113 6.62 6.70 8.85
C ALA A 113 5.47 7.22 9.73
N LEU A 114 5.54 8.49 10.15
CA LEU A 114 4.48 9.13 10.95
C LEU A 114 3.14 9.17 10.21
N ALA A 115 3.15 9.49 8.92
CA ALA A 115 1.93 9.46 8.10
C ALA A 115 1.35 8.04 8.03
N GLY A 116 2.20 7.03 7.85
CA GLY A 116 1.80 5.62 7.86
C GLY A 116 1.19 5.20 9.20
N GLU A 117 1.80 5.59 10.32
CA GLU A 117 1.30 5.30 11.67
C GLU A 117 -0.07 5.96 11.93
N ALA A 118 -0.24 7.22 11.51
CA ALA A 118 -1.52 7.92 11.61
C ALA A 118 -2.62 7.21 10.79
N LEU A 119 -2.31 6.79 9.57
CA LEU A 119 -3.27 6.04 8.72
C LEU A 119 -3.64 4.68 9.32
N ILE A 120 -2.67 3.98 9.92
CA ILE A 120 -2.93 2.71 10.64
C ILE A 120 -3.85 2.96 11.83
N PHE A 121 -3.57 3.99 12.63
CA PHE A 121 -4.38 4.34 13.79
C PHE A 121 -5.84 4.67 13.38
N LEU A 122 -6.02 5.49 12.34
CA LEU A 122 -7.34 5.82 11.81
C LEU A 122 -8.08 4.59 11.28
N THR A 123 -7.38 3.68 10.60
CA THR A 123 -7.95 2.41 10.12
C THR A 123 -8.41 1.55 11.29
N ALA A 124 -7.55 1.37 12.30
CA ALA A 124 -7.87 0.59 13.50
C ALA A 124 -9.08 1.17 14.24
N ALA A 125 -9.11 2.49 14.44
CA ALA A 125 -10.25 3.18 15.05
C ALA A 125 -11.54 2.97 14.25
N GLY A 126 -11.49 3.11 12.91
CA GLY A 126 -12.64 2.89 12.04
C GLY A 126 -13.19 1.45 12.10
N VAL A 127 -12.30 0.46 12.14
CA VAL A 127 -12.67 -0.96 12.29
C VAL A 127 -13.29 -1.22 13.67
N LEU A 128 -12.66 -0.76 14.75
CA LEU A 128 -13.17 -0.93 16.12
C LEU A 128 -14.53 -0.26 16.32
N LEU A 129 -14.71 0.97 15.82
CA LEU A 129 -16.01 1.65 15.87
C LEU A 129 -17.09 0.89 15.10
N THR A 130 -16.72 0.28 13.97
CA THR A 130 -17.64 -0.55 13.20
C THR A 130 -18.04 -1.81 13.96
N ALA A 131 -17.07 -2.51 14.56
CA ALA A 131 -17.32 -3.70 15.37
C ALA A 131 -18.19 -3.37 16.59
N HIS A 132 -17.86 -2.30 17.31
CA HIS A 132 -18.65 -1.83 18.47
C HIS A 132 -20.09 -1.44 18.11
N ARG A 133 -20.29 -0.83 16.94
CA ARG A 133 -21.63 -0.51 16.43
C ARG A 133 -22.42 -1.75 16.01
N ALA A 134 -21.74 -2.82 15.60
CA ALA A 134 -22.36 -4.09 15.23
C ALA A 134 -22.80 -4.86 16.48
N THR A 135 -21.95 -4.93 17.52
CA THR A 135 -22.28 -5.60 18.79
C THR A 135 -23.43 -4.91 19.53
N LYS A 136 -23.46 -3.56 19.57
CA LYS A 136 -24.60 -2.82 20.15
C LYS A 136 -25.94 -3.04 19.43
N ARG A 137 -25.96 -3.65 18.25
CA ARG A 137 -27.19 -3.90 17.46
C ARG A 137 -27.73 -5.33 17.57
N GLY A 138 -27.02 -6.28 18.19
CA GLY A 138 -27.57 -7.59 18.56
C GLY A 138 -27.72 -7.66 20.08
N PRO A 139 -28.96 -7.74 20.64
CA PRO A 139 -29.99 -8.76 20.35
C PRO A 139 -31.32 -8.28 19.75
N ALA A 140 -31.49 -7.00 19.38
CA ALA A 140 -32.81 -6.43 19.05
C ALA A 140 -33.48 -6.94 17.75
N LEU A 141 -32.80 -7.77 16.95
CA LEU A 141 -33.33 -8.38 15.71
C LEU A 141 -33.52 -9.90 15.82
N ALA A 142 -33.25 -10.51 16.98
CA ALA A 142 -33.49 -11.93 17.21
C ALA A 142 -34.90 -12.22 17.77
N SER A 143 -35.74 -11.19 17.89
CA SER A 143 -37.08 -11.26 18.50
C SER A 143 -38.16 -10.55 17.66
N ALA A 144 -37.95 -10.38 16.36
CA ALA A 144 -38.92 -9.82 15.42
C ALA A 144 -39.20 -10.79 14.27
#